data_AF-A0A520W7R3-F1
#
_entry.id   AF-A0A520W7R3-F1
#
_cell.length_a   1.000
_cell.length_b   1.000
_cell.length_c   1.000
_cell.angle_alpha   90.00
_cell.angle_beta   90.00
_cell.angle_gamma   90.00
#
_symmetry.space_group_name_H-M   'P 1'
#
loop_
_entity.id
_entity.type
_entity.pdbx_description
1 polymer ?
#
loop_
_entity_poly.entity_id
_entity_poly.type
_entity_poly.pdbx_seq_one_letter_code
_entity_poly.pdbx_strand_id
1 'polypeptide(L)'
;METLAPSILEIRNSFLEKFKNEKLDIISKKLTELFDVENDPVKKIVLLASRVETIRKRINQIHQDENKTKIIQESSNESSNEEKEVQAENDTEKNEKSNSETWIRVIMKESTEVNGVRFPEGIQIDVTEDDSKKLIESGKAAIIS
;
A
#
# COMPACT_ATOMS: atom_id res chain seq x y z
N MET A 1 9.33 -8.44 -24.73
CA MET A 1 10.05 -8.51 -23.44
C MET A 1 10.56 -9.93 -23.34
N GLU A 2 11.87 -10.16 -23.36
CA GLU A 2 12.39 -11.52 -23.18
C GLU A 2 12.06 -11.99 -21.76
N THR A 3 11.34 -13.11 -21.65
CA THR A 3 11.03 -13.77 -20.39
C THR A 3 12.18 -14.70 -20.01
N LEU A 4 12.40 -14.91 -18.71
CA LEU A 4 13.36 -15.92 -18.23
C LEU A 4 13.08 -17.29 -18.87
N ALA A 5 14.13 -18.03 -19.19
CA ALA A 5 13.99 -19.38 -19.71
C ALA A 5 13.21 -20.27 -18.72
N PRO A 6 12.39 -21.23 -19.20
CA PRO A 6 11.59 -22.10 -18.33
C PRO A 6 12.41 -22.83 -17.27
N SER A 7 13.60 -23.31 -17.63
CA SER A 7 14.54 -23.97 -16.72
C SER A 7 14.95 -23.07 -15.54
N ILE A 8 15.14 -21.78 -15.76
CA ILE A 8 15.46 -20.82 -14.69
C ILE A 8 14.26 -20.64 -13.75
N LEU A 9 13.04 -20.60 -14.30
CA LEU A 9 11.82 -20.47 -13.52
C LEU A 9 11.59 -21.70 -12.64
N GLU A 10 11.85 -22.90 -13.17
CA GLU A 10 11.77 -24.15 -12.41
C GLU A 10 12.78 -24.19 -11.26
N ILE A 11 14.05 -23.86 -11.52
CA ILE A 11 15.08 -23.84 -10.49
C ILE A 11 14.75 -22.78 -9.43
N ARG A 12 14.29 -21.59 -9.84
CA ARG A 12 13.83 -20.53 -8.92
C ARG A 12 12.67 -21.03 -8.04
N ASN A 13 11.68 -21.69 -8.63
CA ASN A 13 10.53 -22.21 -7.87
C ASN A 13 10.97 -23.27 -6.86
N SER A 14 11.76 -24.25 -7.31
CA SER A 14 12.33 -25.28 -6.43
C SER A 14 13.18 -24.68 -5.31
N PHE A 15 13.93 -23.62 -5.60
CA PHE A 15 14.70 -22.89 -4.60
C PHE A 15 13.80 -22.22 -3.56
N LEU A 16 12.79 -21.46 -4.00
CA LEU A 16 11.87 -20.74 -3.11
C LEU A 16 10.99 -21.69 -2.26
N GLU A 17 10.64 -22.86 -2.78
CA GLU A 17 9.89 -23.88 -2.03
C GLU A 17 10.59 -24.31 -0.74
N LYS A 18 11.94 -24.31 -0.71
CA LYS A 18 12.73 -24.63 0.48
C LYS A 18 12.51 -23.63 1.61
N PHE A 19 12.09 -22.41 1.28
CA PHE A 19 11.91 -21.31 2.21
C PHE A 19 10.44 -20.93 2.42
N LYS A 20 9.48 -21.75 1.95
CA LYS A 20 8.05 -21.42 2.00
C LYS A 20 7.48 -21.14 3.40
N ASN A 21 8.11 -21.71 4.43
CA ASN A 21 7.71 -21.53 5.82
C ASN A 21 8.50 -20.43 6.54
N GLU A 22 9.43 -19.76 5.86
CA GLU A 22 10.26 -18.70 6.44
C GLU A 22 9.63 -17.32 6.23
N LYS A 23 9.97 -16.39 7.13
CA LYS A 23 9.56 -14.98 6.98
C LYS A 23 10.32 -14.33 5.82
N LEU A 24 9.66 -13.45 5.07
CA LEU A 24 10.26 -12.77 3.92
C LEU A 24 11.59 -12.07 4.23
N ASP A 25 11.74 -11.50 5.43
CA ASP A 25 12.98 -10.84 5.87
C ASP A 25 14.16 -11.82 5.95
N ILE A 26 13.90 -13.06 6.40
CA ILE A 26 14.93 -14.11 6.51
C ILE A 26 15.31 -14.58 5.10
N ILE A 27 14.31 -14.79 4.23
CA ILE A 27 14.52 -15.17 2.84
C ILE A 27 15.38 -14.12 2.11
N SER A 28 15.09 -12.83 2.32
CA SER A 28 15.83 -11.72 1.73
C SER A 28 17.30 -11.74 2.16
N LYS A 29 17.58 -11.91 3.45
CA LYS A 29 18.96 -12.01 3.97
C LYS A 29 19.72 -13.19 3.37
N LYS A 30 19.12 -14.37 3.36
CA LYS A 30 19.73 -15.58 2.75
C LYS A 30 20.01 -15.41 1.27
N LEU A 31 19.10 -14.80 0.52
CA LEU A 31 19.30 -14.47 -0.90
C LEU A 31 20.44 -13.45 -1.10
N THR A 32 20.70 -12.58 -0.11
CA THR A 32 21.87 -11.68 -0.13
C THR A 32 23.15 -12.47 0.03
N GLU A 33 23.26 -13.23 1.12
CA GLU A 33 24.44 -14.03 1.45
C GLU A 33 24.80 -15.02 0.32
N LEU A 34 23.81 -15.72 -0.25
CA LEU A 34 24.05 -16.67 -1.32
C LEU A 34 24.51 -16.03 -2.63
N PHE A 35 24.05 -14.82 -2.93
CA PHE A 35 24.43 -14.13 -4.16
C PHE A 35 25.85 -13.60 -4.12
N ASP A 36 26.29 -13.14 -2.95
CA ASP A 36 27.61 -12.52 -2.76
C ASP A 36 28.75 -13.54 -2.95
N VAL A 37 28.48 -14.82 -2.65
CA VAL A 37 29.45 -15.92 -2.79
C VAL A 37 29.28 -16.72 -4.10
N GLU A 38 28.17 -16.56 -4.80
CA GLU A 38 27.92 -17.28 -6.05
C GLU A 38 28.75 -16.68 -7.19
N ASN A 39 29.26 -17.54 -8.09
CA ASN A 39 30.03 -17.12 -9.26
C ASN A 39 29.43 -17.62 -10.57
N ASP A 40 28.60 -18.67 -10.53
CA ASP A 40 27.91 -19.19 -11.70
C ASP A 40 26.86 -18.18 -12.20
N PRO A 41 26.97 -17.67 -13.44
CA PRO A 41 26.02 -16.72 -14.01
C PRO A 41 24.57 -17.23 -14.00
N VAL A 42 24.36 -18.52 -14.24
CA VAL A 42 23.02 -19.11 -14.29
C VAL A 42 22.39 -19.08 -12.90
N LYS A 43 23.16 -19.44 -11.86
CA LYS A 43 22.69 -19.40 -10.48
C LYS A 43 22.51 -17.97 -9.98
N LYS A 44 23.36 -17.02 -10.39
CA LYS A 44 23.13 -15.59 -10.12
C LYS A 44 21.79 -15.12 -10.69
N ILE A 45 21.45 -15.51 -11.92
CA ILE A 45 20.15 -15.18 -12.51
C ILE A 45 19.01 -15.79 -11.68
N VAL A 46 19.13 -17.05 -11.26
CA VAL A 46 18.12 -17.69 -10.39
C VAL A 46 17.95 -16.95 -9.06
N LEU A 47 19.05 -16.55 -8.41
CA LEU A 47 19.01 -15.81 -7.15
C LEU A 47 18.38 -14.42 -7.32
N LEU A 48 18.70 -13.70 -8.40
CA LEU A 48 18.07 -12.43 -8.72
C LEU A 48 16.58 -12.59 -9.01
N ALA A 49 16.20 -13.60 -9.80
CA ALA A 49 14.80 -13.91 -10.07
C ALA A 49 14.04 -14.26 -8.78
N SER A 50 14.70 -14.95 -7.85
CA SER A 50 14.16 -15.27 -6.53
C SER A 50 13.95 -14.00 -5.69
N ARG A 51 14.90 -13.06 -5.70
CA ARG A 51 14.74 -11.75 -5.03
C ARG A 51 13.57 -10.97 -5.59
N VAL A 52 13.43 -10.89 -6.91
CA VAL A 52 12.29 -10.21 -7.56
C VAL A 52 10.97 -10.84 -7.11
N GLU A 53 10.89 -12.16 -7.05
CA GLU A 53 9.69 -12.86 -6.58
C GLU A 53 9.39 -12.59 -5.10
N THR A 54 10.41 -12.58 -4.24
CA THR A 54 10.26 -12.21 -2.82
C THR A 54 9.77 -10.77 -2.66
N ILE A 55 10.28 -9.83 -3.46
CA ILE A 55 9.82 -8.43 -3.47
C ILE A 55 8.34 -8.35 -3.89
N ARG A 56 7.94 -9.08 -4.94
CA ARG A 56 6.52 -9.15 -5.36
C ARG A 56 5.62 -9.67 -4.25
N LYS A 57 6.04 -10.74 -3.55
CA LYS A 57 5.32 -11.25 -2.37
C LYS A 57 5.21 -10.20 -1.28
N ARG A 58 6.27 -9.41 -1.03
CA ARG A 58 6.25 -8.34 -0.03
C ARG A 58 5.28 -7.22 -0.41
N ILE A 59 5.27 -6.80 -1.68
CA ILE A 59 4.32 -5.80 -2.20
C ILE A 59 2.88 -6.29 -1.99
N ASN A 60 2.61 -7.55 -2.33
CA ASN A 60 1.28 -8.14 -2.13
C ASN A 60 0.88 -8.20 -0.65
N GLN A 61 1.81 -8.52 0.25
CA GLN A 61 1.56 -8.47 1.69
C GLN A 61 1.19 -7.07 2.16
N ILE A 62 1.93 -6.04 1.72
CA ILE A 62 1.64 -4.64 2.06
C ILE A 62 0.24 -4.25 1.60
N HIS A 63 -0.13 -4.54 0.35
CA HIS A 63 -1.46 -4.26 -0.16
C HIS A 63 -2.56 -5.03 0.59
N GLN A 64 -2.31 -6.27 1.01
CA GLN A 64 -3.26 -7.04 1.82
C GLN A 64 -3.42 -6.45 3.22
N ASP A 65 -2.33 -6.03 3.85
CA ASP A 65 -2.36 -5.41 5.19
C ASP A 65 -3.07 -4.04 5.15
N GLU A 66 -2.86 -3.24 4.10
CA GLU A 66 -3.58 -1.98 3.86
C GLU A 66 -5.09 -2.22 3.68
N ASN A 67 -5.47 -3.19 2.85
CA ASN A 67 -6.88 -3.56 2.67
C ASN A 67 -7.49 -4.15 3.94
N LYS A 68 -6.75 -4.92 4.72
CA LYS A 68 -7.20 -5.46 6.01
C LYS A 68 -7.41 -4.35 7.03
N THR A 69 -6.55 -3.34 7.04
CA THR A 69 -6.70 -2.15 7.89
C THR A 69 -7.97 -1.39 7.50
N LYS A 70 -8.25 -1.23 6.20
CA LYS A 70 -9.51 -0.63 5.72
C LYS A 70 -10.75 -1.43 6.13
N ILE A 71 -10.74 -2.75 5.97
CA ILE A 71 -11.87 -3.63 6.38
C ILE A 71 -12.11 -3.57 7.89
N ILE A 72 -11.04 -3.51 8.71
CA ILE A 72 -11.17 -3.38 10.16
C ILE A 72 -11.75 -2.00 10.52
N GLN A 73 -11.35 -0.93 9.84
CA GLN A 73 -11.93 0.41 10.04
C GLN A 73 -13.40 0.48 9.63
N GLU A 74 -13.80 -0.17 8.53
CA GLU A 74 -15.19 -0.25 8.08
C GLU A 74 -16.06 -1.08 9.02
N SER A 75 -15.56 -2.23 9.51
CA SER A 75 -16.29 -3.08 10.48
C SER A 75 -16.31 -2.52 11.92
N SER A 76 -15.47 -1.53 12.23
CA SER A 76 -15.52 -0.81 13.51
C SER A 76 -16.60 0.30 13.54
N ASN A 77 -17.09 0.70 12.37
CA ASN A 77 -18.11 1.75 12.23
C ASN A 77 -19.54 1.21 12.15
N GLU A 78 -19.74 -0.11 12.07
CA GLU A 78 -21.07 -0.75 12.12
C GLU A 78 -21.25 -1.55 13.42
N SER A 79 -21.29 -0.85 14.56
CA SER A 79 -21.84 -1.46 15.77
C SER A 79 -22.41 -0.39 16.70
N SER A 80 -23.49 0.26 16.27
CA SER A 80 -24.49 0.85 17.17
C SER A 80 -25.82 1.04 16.43
N ASN A 81 -26.88 0.50 17.03
CA ASN A 81 -28.31 0.66 16.77
C ASN A 81 -29.01 -0.36 15.83
N GLU A 82 -29.25 -1.55 16.38
CA GLU A 82 -30.61 -2.13 16.42
C GLU A 82 -31.49 -1.21 17.29
N GLU A 83 -32.76 -0.83 17.03
CA GLU A 83 -33.92 -1.47 16.41
C GLU A 83 -35.05 -0.43 16.16
N LYS A 84 -35.85 -0.62 15.08
CA LYS A 84 -37.28 -0.21 14.84
C LYS A 84 -37.62 1.30 14.78
N GLU A 85 -38.47 1.85 13.92
CA GLU A 85 -39.78 1.46 13.36
C GLU A 85 -40.06 2.19 12.01
N VAL A 86 -40.77 1.49 11.11
CA VAL A 86 -41.94 1.90 10.30
C VAL A 86 -41.86 3.14 9.37
N GLN A 87 -42.11 2.86 8.09
CA GLN A 87 -42.43 3.78 6.99
C GLN A 87 -43.55 4.79 7.32
N ALA A 88 -43.32 6.07 7.00
CA ALA A 88 -44.33 6.95 6.40
C ALA A 88 -43.65 8.16 5.72
N GLU A 89 -44.25 8.55 4.61
CA GLU A 89 -43.75 9.41 3.55
C GLU A 89 -43.77 10.92 3.86
N ASN A 90 -43.03 11.66 3.01
CA ASN A 90 -43.24 13.02 2.50
C ASN A 90 -42.39 14.19 3.07
N ASP A 91 -41.56 14.69 2.14
CA ASP A 91 -41.24 16.09 1.85
C ASP A 91 -40.65 16.98 2.95
N THR A 92 -39.34 17.21 2.86
CA THR A 92 -38.74 18.50 2.44
C THR A 92 -37.21 18.37 2.54
N GLU A 93 -36.53 18.04 1.43
CA GLU A 93 -35.06 17.97 1.40
C GLU A 93 -34.44 19.37 1.57
N LYS A 94 -33.95 19.66 2.78
CA LYS A 94 -33.18 20.86 3.09
C LYS A 94 -31.91 20.46 3.84
N ASN A 95 -30.82 20.37 3.06
CA ASN A 95 -29.42 20.41 3.49
C ASN A 95 -29.06 19.49 4.67
N GLU A 96 -29.03 18.19 4.42
CA GLU A 96 -28.14 17.31 5.17
C GLU A 96 -26.75 17.41 4.56
N LYS A 97 -25.86 18.16 5.21
CA LYS A 97 -24.41 18.01 5.02
C LYS A 97 -24.05 16.60 5.47
N SER A 98 -24.12 15.65 4.56
CA SER A 98 -23.43 14.38 4.70
C SER A 98 -21.94 14.70 4.73
N ASN A 99 -21.35 14.67 5.93
CA ASN A 99 -19.91 14.66 6.13
C ASN A 99 -19.36 13.33 5.58
N SER A 100 -19.39 13.19 4.26
CA SER A 100 -18.54 12.25 3.56
C SER A 100 -17.13 12.82 3.66
N GLU A 101 -16.28 12.18 4.49
CA GLU A 101 -14.86 12.54 4.57
C GLU A 101 -14.23 12.34 3.19
N THR A 102 -14.17 13.43 2.43
CA THR A 102 -13.62 13.44 1.08
C THR A 102 -12.11 13.55 1.20
N TRP A 103 -11.42 12.48 0.80
CA TRP A 103 -9.96 12.41 0.77
C TRP A 103 -9.44 12.93 -0.57
N ILE A 104 -8.48 13.86 -0.52
CA ILE A 104 -7.88 14.52 -1.68
C ILE A 104 -6.39 14.20 -1.72
N ARG A 105 -5.94 13.74 -2.89
CA ARG A 105 -4.52 13.46 -3.13
C ARG A 105 -3.76 14.71 -3.53
N VAL A 106 -2.69 15.00 -2.81
CA VAL A 106 -1.80 16.14 -3.06
C VAL A 106 -0.33 15.71 -3.15
N ILE A 107 0.47 16.44 -3.91
CA ILE A 107 1.93 16.32 -3.93
C ILE A 107 2.57 17.46 -3.13
N MET A 108 3.50 17.12 -2.22
CA MET A 108 4.25 18.10 -1.43
C MET A 108 5.28 18.81 -2.30
N LYS A 109 5.29 20.14 -2.28
CA LYS A 109 6.30 20.98 -2.95
C LYS A 109 7.48 21.31 -2.04
N GLU A 110 7.28 21.24 -0.73
CA GLU A 110 8.34 21.44 0.25
C GLU A 110 8.09 20.58 1.50
N SER A 111 9.14 20.40 2.30
CA SER A 111 9.02 19.59 3.52
C SER A 111 8.12 20.25 4.56
N THR A 112 6.95 19.67 4.81
CA THR A 112 5.88 20.28 5.62
C THR A 112 5.36 19.31 6.68
N GLU A 113 4.88 19.83 7.80
CA GLU A 113 4.21 19.04 8.83
C GLU A 113 2.68 19.10 8.63
N VAL A 114 2.03 17.94 8.56
CA VAL A 114 0.58 17.80 8.49
C VAL A 114 0.14 16.93 9.67
N ASN A 115 -0.75 17.45 10.52
CA ASN A 115 -1.26 16.77 11.70
C ASN A 115 -0.18 16.14 12.61
N GLY A 116 0.93 16.86 12.83
CA GLY A 116 2.03 16.39 13.70
C GLY A 116 3.07 15.50 13.01
N VAL A 117 2.88 15.17 11.72
CA VAL A 117 3.76 14.28 10.96
C VAL A 117 4.47 15.07 9.86
N ARG A 118 5.80 14.95 9.79
CA ARG A 118 6.62 15.65 8.79
C ARG A 118 6.71 14.85 7.50
N PHE A 119 6.34 15.49 6.41
CA PHE A 119 6.37 14.95 5.05
C PHE A 119 7.46 15.65 4.22
N PRO A 120 8.39 14.91 3.60
CA PRO A 120 9.41 15.48 2.71
C PRO A 120 8.82 16.09 1.43
N GLU A 121 9.62 16.90 0.73
CA GLU A 121 9.29 17.37 -0.62
C GLU A 121 9.14 16.20 -1.61
N GLY A 122 8.21 16.33 -2.56
CA GLY A 122 7.99 15.41 -3.67
C GLY A 122 7.11 14.20 -3.37
N ILE A 123 6.71 13.99 -2.11
CA ILE A 123 5.88 12.84 -1.74
C ILE A 123 4.39 13.13 -1.99
N GLN A 124 3.61 12.08 -2.27
CA GLN A 124 2.16 12.17 -2.45
C GLN A 124 1.44 11.63 -1.23
N ILE A 125 0.44 12.35 -0.74
CA ILE A 125 -0.39 11.95 0.41
C ILE A 125 -1.86 12.21 0.13
N ASP A 126 -2.70 11.41 0.79
CA ASP A 126 -4.14 11.63 0.84
C ASP A 126 -4.45 12.39 2.14
N VAL A 127 -5.07 13.56 2.01
CA VAL A 127 -5.44 14.46 3.12
C VAL A 127 -6.92 14.79 3.06
N THR A 128 -7.48 15.25 4.17
CA THR A 128 -8.87 15.75 4.21
C THR A 128 -9.01 16.99 3.32
N GLU A 129 -10.23 17.28 2.88
CA GLU A 129 -10.51 18.47 2.08
C GLU A 129 -10.01 19.76 2.75
N ASP A 130 -10.24 19.92 4.05
CA ASP A 130 -9.81 21.11 4.80
C ASP A 130 -8.29 21.26 4.85
N ASP A 131 -7.55 20.17 5.09
CA ASP A 131 -6.09 20.22 5.13
C ASP A 131 -5.50 20.40 3.72
N SER A 132 -6.14 19.83 2.70
CA SER A 132 -5.75 20.06 1.30
C SER A 132 -5.81 21.55 0.95
N LYS A 133 -6.89 22.25 1.33
CA LYS A 133 -7.05 23.68 1.08
C LYS A 133 -5.96 24.49 1.75
N LYS A 134 -5.69 24.25 3.04
CA LYS A 134 -4.60 24.92 3.78
C LYS A 134 -3.23 24.70 3.13
N LEU A 135 -2.94 23.48 2.68
CA LEU A 135 -1.66 23.13 2.06
C LEU A 135 -1.48 23.77 0.68
N ILE A 136 -2.56 23.86 -0.10
CA ILE A 136 -2.55 24.49 -1.43
C ILE A 136 -2.47 26.02 -1.30
N GLU A 137 -3.27 26.62 -0.42
CA GLU A 137 -3.29 28.08 -0.17
C GLU A 137 -1.95 28.58 0.38
N SER A 138 -1.28 27.79 1.23
CA SER A 138 0.05 28.11 1.72
C SER A 138 1.17 27.82 0.71
N GLY A 139 0.85 27.30 -0.48
CA GLY A 139 1.80 27.00 -1.54
C GLY A 139 2.66 25.76 -1.32
N LYS A 140 2.40 25.01 -0.24
CA LYS A 140 3.20 23.85 0.21
C LYS A 140 2.88 22.57 -0.54
N ALA A 141 1.72 22.51 -1.19
CA ALA A 141 1.28 21.36 -1.96
C ALA A 141 0.58 21.77 -3.27
N ALA A 142 0.33 20.78 -4.13
CA ALA A 142 -0.55 20.91 -5.29
C ALA A 142 -1.44 19.68 -5.45
N ILE A 143 -2.64 19.87 -6.00
CA ILE A 143 -3.53 18.78 -6.40
C ILE A 143 -2.91 18.05 -7.58
N ILE A 144 -3.01 16.72 -7.56
CA ILE A 144 -2.64 15.88 -8.68
C ILE A 144 -3.91 15.64 -9.50
N SER A 145 -3.95 16.17 -10.72
CA SER A 145 -5.03 15.94 -11.70
C SER A 145 -4.83 14.65 -12.47
#